data_AF-A0AAJ1F5F5-F1
#
_entry.id   AF-A0AAJ1F5F5-F1
#
_cell.length_a   1.000
_cell.length_b   1.000
_cell.length_c   1.000
_cell.angle_alpha   90.00
_cell.angle_beta   90.00
_cell.angle_gamma   90.00
#
_symmetry.space_group_name_H-M   'P 1'
#
loop_
_entity.id
_entity.type
_entity.pdbx_description
1 polymer ?
#
loop_
_entity_poly.entity_id
_entity_poly.type
_entity_poly.pdbx_seq_one_letter_code
_entity_poly.pdbx_strand_id
1 'polypeptide(L)' 'MMYIKRDGTVYWFKDSKARKNMLKLKRNPRRLKWTRRYEKGGIK' A
#
# COMPACT_ATOMS: atom_id res chain seq x y z
N MET A 1 3.59 -7.24 -9.81
CA MET A 1 5.01 -7.10 -9.42
C MET A 1 5.20 -7.69 -8.03
N MET A 2 6.10 -8.65 -7.90
CA MET A 2 6.47 -9.26 -6.61
C MET A 2 7.60 -8.45 -5.96
N TYR A 3 7.51 -8.22 -4.65
CA TYR A 3 8.55 -7.56 -3.87
C TYR A 3 8.82 -8.38 -2.60
N ILE A 4 10.06 -8.80 -2.44
CA ILE A 4 10.50 -9.63 -1.32
C ILE A 4 11.28 -8.75 -0.36
N LYS A 5 10.86 -8.69 0.90
CA LYS A 5 11.61 -8.03 1.97
C LYS A 5 12.76 -8.91 2.46
N ARG A 6 13.72 -8.30 3.15
CA ARG A 6 14.89 -9.01 3.72
C ARG A 6 14.50 -10.07 4.77
N ASP A 7 13.33 -9.92 5.38
CA ASP A 7 12.74 -10.86 6.34
C ASP A 7 12.02 -12.05 5.65
N GLY A 8 12.02 -12.12 4.32
CA GLY A 8 11.33 -13.16 3.54
C GLY A 8 9.86 -12.85 3.24
N THR A 9 9.29 -11.76 3.75
CA THR A 9 7.89 -11.40 3.46
C THR A 9 7.73 -11.04 1.99
N VAL A 10 6.74 -11.62 1.34
CA VAL A 10 6.39 -11.34 -0.06
C VAL A 10 5.21 -10.37 -0.13
N TYR A 11 5.38 -9.27 -0.84
CA TYR A 11 4.32 -8.32 -1.19
C TYR A 11 4.02 -8.37 -2.69
N TRP A 12 2.73 -8.38 -3.01
CA TRP A 12 2.23 -8.32 -4.38
C TRP A 12 1.65 -6.95 -4.68
N PHE A 13 2.31 -6.23 -5.58
CA PHE A 13 1.88 -4.91 -6.03
C PHE A 13 1.32 -4.96 -7.44
N LYS A 14 0.23 -4.23 -7.69
CA LYS A 14 -0.34 -4.04 -9.03
C LYS A 14 0.58 -3.20 -9.91
N ASP A 15 1.13 -2.10 -9.39
CA ASP A 15 1.90 -1.12 -10.16
C ASP A 15 2.99 -0.42 -9.31
N SER A 16 3.79 0.42 -9.97
CA SER A 16 4.86 1.19 -9.33
C SER A 16 4.34 2.25 -8.35
N LYS A 17 3.11 2.76 -8.56
CA LYS A 17 2.46 3.76 -7.69
C LYS A 17 2.10 3.13 -6.33
N ALA A 18 1.50 1.95 -6.32
CA ALA A 18 1.18 1.20 -5.10
C ALA A 18 2.43 0.88 -4.29
N ARG A 19 3.50 0.42 -4.97
CA ARG A 19 4.79 0.12 -4.32
C ARG A 19 5.41 1.36 -3.67
N LYS A 20 5.47 2.50 -4.37
CA LYS A 20 6.02 3.76 -3.83
C LYS A 20 5.20 4.27 -2.64
N ASN A 21 3.87 4.22 -2.73
CA ASN A 21 3.00 4.67 -1.64
C ASN A 21 3.18 3.84 -0.37
N MET A 22 3.32 2.51 -0.49
CA MET A 22 3.49 1.64 0.68
C MET A 22 4.91 1.68 1.25
N LEU A 23 5.94 1.51 0.41
CA LEU A 23 7.32 1.32 0.89
C LEU A 23 8.08 2.63 1.14
N LYS A 24 7.90 3.64 0.28
CA LYS A 24 8.64 4.91 0.41
C LYS A 24 7.84 5.93 1.22
N LEU A 25 6.58 6.15 0.84
CA LEU A 25 5.74 7.19 1.45
C LEU A 25 5.01 6.70 2.71
N LYS A 26 5.04 5.39 3.01
CA LYS A 26 4.39 4.76 4.16
C LYS A 26 2.91 5.16 4.32
N ARG A 27 2.20 5.40 3.22
CA ARG A 27 0.80 5.82 3.23
C ARG A 27 -0.11 4.63 3.46
N ASN A 28 -1.11 4.80 4.33
CA ASN A 28 -2.16 3.81 4.50
C ASN A 28 -3.23 3.97 3.40
N PRO A 29 -3.50 2.92 2.58
CA PRO A 29 -4.53 2.99 1.54
C PRO A 29 -5.91 3.36 2.11
N ARG A 30 -6.26 2.93 3.33
CA ARG A 30 -7.56 3.22 3.95
C ARG A 30 -7.85 4.71 4.13
N ARG A 31 -6.80 5.56 4.20
CA ARG A 31 -6.93 7.02 4.33
C ARG A 31 -6.92 7.76 2.99
N LEU A 32 -6.57 7.07 1.89
CA LEU A 32 -6.41 7.68 0.57
C LEU A 32 -7.67 7.50 -0.29
N LYS A 33 -8.39 8.60 -0.54
CA LYS A 33 -9.67 8.64 -1.29
C LYS A 33 -9.64 7.95 -2.66
N TRP A 34 -8.48 7.90 -3.32
CA TRP A 34 -8.32 7.32 -4.66
C TRP A 34 -8.05 5.82 -4.66
N THR A 35 -7.95 5.17 -3.49
CA THR A 35 -7.74 3.73 -3.41
C THR A 35 -9.07 3.01 -3.23
N ARG A 36 -9.17 1.78 -3.75
CA ARG A 36 -10.38 0.95 -3.64
C ARG A 36 -10.74 0.59 -2.19
N ARG A 37 -9.80 0.72 -1.26
CA ARG A 37 -9.97 0.32 0.14
C ARG A 37 -10.13 1.54 1.06
N TYR A 38 -10.45 2.69 0.49
CA TYR A 38 -10.69 3.91 1.24
C TYR A 38 -11.88 3.77 2.17
N GLU A 39 -11.70 4.16 3.43
CA GLU A 39 -12.75 4.18 4.45
C GLU A 39 -13.06 5.64 4.83
N LYS A 40 -14.28 6.08 4.50
CA LYS A 40 -14.75 7.44 4.83
C LYS A 40 -14.92 7.54 6.34
N GLY A 41 -14.15 8.42 6.97
CA GLY A 41 -14.10 8.57 8.44
C GLY A 41 -12.81 8.06 9.09
N GLY A 42 -11.90 7.46 8.31
CA GLY A 42 -10.63 6.95 8.86
C GLY A 42 -10.75 5.55 9.45
N ILE A 43 -9.64 5.07 10.01
CA ILE A 43 -9.55 3.75 10.64
C ILE A 43 -10.16 3.92 12.04
N LYS A 44 -11.32 3.31 12.28
CA LYS A 44 -11.93 3.21 13.61
C LYS A 44 -11.07 2.30 14.51
#